data_AF-A0A926AJH7-F1
#
_entry.id   AF-A0A926AJH7-F1
#
_cell.length_a   1.000
_cell.length_b   1.000
_cell.length_c   1.000
_cell.angle_alpha   90.00
_cell.angle_beta   90.00
_cell.angle_gamma   90.00
#
_symmetry.space_group_name_H-M   'P 1'
#
loop_
_entity.id
_entity.type
_entity.pdbx_description
1 polymer ?
#
loop_
_entity_poly.entity_id
_entity_poly.type
_entity_poly.pdbx_seq_one_letter_code
_entity_poly.pdbx_strand_id
1 'polypeptide(L)'
;MYQGANQEFIEFTNVGGAAVDMSGWSYDDDSRTIGAVNLSAYGLVLPGQSVLLTESSEADFRAAWSLSSSVRIIGGLTTNLGRNDEINLFDAVGALADRLTYGDQNLPGSIRTQTRSGWVMPAGVGQNNILMWTLAASGDASGSRVSAGGDSGNPGVYPFSSFPVPGQQPRNRAVWLS
;
A
#
# COMPACT_ATOMS: atom_id res chain seq x y z
N MET A 1 6.29 17.74 -3.07
CA MET A 1 4.94 17.68 -3.64
C MET A 1 4.92 16.60 -4.69
N TYR A 2 4.02 15.62 -4.54
CA TYR A 2 3.76 14.57 -5.51
C TYR A 2 3.32 15.19 -6.85
N GLN A 3 3.61 14.52 -7.96
CA GLN A 3 3.34 15.03 -9.32
C GLN A 3 2.53 14.06 -10.18
N GLY A 4 2.10 12.92 -9.63
CA GLY A 4 1.28 11.97 -10.37
C GLY A 4 -0.13 12.50 -10.60
N ALA A 5 -0.67 12.20 -11.78
CA ALA A 5 -1.97 12.70 -12.20
C ALA A 5 -3.14 12.05 -11.44
N ASN A 6 -2.93 10.85 -10.87
CA ASN A 6 -3.97 10.11 -10.16
C ASN A 6 -3.93 10.26 -8.63
N GLN A 7 -3.14 11.24 -8.14
CA GLN A 7 -2.91 11.50 -6.71
C GLN A 7 -2.27 10.32 -5.97
N GLU A 8 -1.99 10.51 -4.68
CA GLU A 8 -1.35 9.48 -3.86
C GLU A 8 -2.32 8.34 -3.52
N PHE A 9 -1.76 7.14 -3.41
CA PHE A 9 -2.46 6.00 -2.83
C PHE A 9 -1.57 5.26 -1.84
N ILE A 10 -2.14 4.28 -1.15
CA ILE A 10 -1.47 3.33 -0.27
C ILE A 10 -2.21 2.01 -0.47
N GLU A 11 -1.47 0.93 -0.69
CA GLU A 11 -2.03 -0.41 -0.71
C GLU A 11 -1.81 -1.11 0.64
N PHE A 12 -2.71 -2.01 0.99
CA PHE A 12 -2.52 -2.99 2.06
C PHE A 12 -2.94 -4.35 1.52
N THR A 13 -2.07 -5.36 1.63
CA THR A 13 -2.39 -6.70 1.14
C THR A 13 -2.35 -7.72 2.26
N ASN A 14 -3.37 -8.56 2.37
CA ASN A 14 -3.32 -9.66 3.33
C ASN A 14 -2.42 -10.79 2.79
N VAL A 15 -1.20 -10.86 3.31
CA VAL A 15 -0.18 -11.85 2.91
C VAL A 15 -0.28 -13.16 3.70
N GLY A 16 -1.15 -13.20 4.71
CA GLY A 16 -1.33 -14.34 5.61
C GLY A 16 -2.24 -15.41 5.03
N GLY A 17 -2.28 -16.57 5.69
CA GLY A 17 -3.13 -17.70 5.31
C GLY A 17 -4.58 -17.63 5.82
N ALA A 18 -4.95 -16.60 6.57
CA ALA A 18 -6.28 -16.43 7.16
C ALA A 18 -6.86 -15.06 6.80
N ALA A 19 -8.19 -14.96 6.77
CA ALA A 19 -8.86 -13.69 6.56
C ALA A 19 -8.62 -12.72 7.74
N VAL A 20 -8.49 -11.43 7.44
CA VAL A 20 -8.27 -10.37 8.42
C VAL A 20 -9.51 -9.49 8.46
N ASP A 21 -10.13 -9.35 9.62
CA ASP A 21 -11.21 -8.38 9.84
C ASP A 21 -10.59 -7.02 10.18
N MET A 22 -10.77 -6.04 9.28
CA MET A 22 -10.26 -4.68 9.43
C MET A 22 -11.21 -3.75 10.22
N SER A 23 -12.29 -4.29 10.79
CA SER A 23 -13.19 -3.52 11.67
C SER A 23 -12.40 -2.91 12.84
N GLY A 24 -12.44 -1.58 12.96
CA GLY A 24 -11.72 -0.83 13.99
C GLY A 24 -10.26 -0.52 13.66
N TRP A 25 -9.72 -0.99 12.53
CA TRP A 25 -8.35 -0.68 12.12
C TRP A 25 -8.22 0.78 11.67
N SER A 26 -7.01 1.31 11.78
CA SER A 26 -6.73 2.68 11.36
C SER A 26 -5.36 2.85 10.71
N TYR A 27 -5.25 3.86 9.86
CA TYR A 27 -4.01 4.33 9.27
C TYR A 27 -3.63 5.70 9.83
N ASP A 28 -2.32 5.98 9.88
CA ASP A 28 -1.79 7.33 10.02
C ASP A 28 -0.39 7.48 9.41
N ASP A 29 0.03 8.73 9.22
CA ASP A 29 1.37 9.14 8.76
C ASP A 29 2.41 9.11 9.90
N ASP A 30 3.50 9.89 9.78
CA ASP A 30 4.54 10.02 10.83
C ASP A 30 4.06 10.59 12.17
N SER A 31 2.83 11.13 12.24
CA SER A 31 2.23 11.59 13.49
C SER A 31 1.77 10.44 14.40
N ARG A 32 1.54 9.24 13.84
CA ARG A 32 1.30 7.96 14.56
C ARG A 32 0.11 7.98 15.52
N THR A 33 -0.91 8.74 15.17
CA THR A 33 -2.19 8.87 15.87
C THR A 33 -3.10 7.69 15.54
N ILE A 34 -3.34 6.84 16.54
CA ILE A 34 -4.31 5.75 16.44
C ILE A 34 -5.71 6.34 16.16
N GLY A 35 -6.41 5.78 15.18
CA GLY A 35 -7.75 6.22 14.80
C GLY A 35 -7.81 7.44 13.87
N ALA A 36 -6.68 7.95 13.38
CA ALA A 36 -6.65 9.11 12.47
C ALA A 36 -7.47 8.89 11.20
N VAL A 37 -7.22 7.78 10.50
CA VAL A 37 -8.00 7.37 9.33
C VAL A 37 -8.65 6.02 9.58
N ASN A 38 -9.97 5.96 9.56
CA ASN A 38 -10.73 4.73 9.80
C ASN A 38 -10.70 3.80 8.57
N LEU A 39 -10.28 2.55 8.76
CA LEU A 39 -10.19 1.54 7.70
C LEU A 39 -11.26 0.45 7.77
N SER A 40 -12.25 0.61 8.66
CA SER A 40 -13.29 -0.40 8.92
C SER A 40 -14.15 -0.70 7.69
N ALA A 41 -14.25 0.25 6.75
CA ALA A 41 -14.99 0.07 5.51
C ALA A 41 -14.43 -1.05 4.61
N TYR A 42 -13.18 -1.48 4.82
CA TYR A 42 -12.64 -2.65 4.13
C TYR A 42 -13.25 -3.97 4.61
N GLY A 43 -13.73 -4.05 5.85
CA GLY A 43 -14.27 -5.27 6.44
C GLY A 43 -13.30 -6.45 6.36
N LEU A 44 -13.80 -7.61 5.95
CA LEU A 44 -13.03 -8.86 5.91
C LEU A 44 -12.14 -8.97 4.65
N VAL A 45 -10.83 -8.86 4.80
CA VAL A 45 -9.82 -9.00 3.73
C VAL A 45 -9.30 -10.43 3.67
N LEU A 46 -9.57 -11.13 2.57
CA LEU A 46 -9.18 -12.54 2.40
C LEU A 46 -7.67 -12.71 2.14
N PRO A 47 -7.12 -13.91 2.37
CA PRO A 47 -5.75 -14.23 1.96
C PRO A 47 -5.46 -13.84 0.51
N GLY A 48 -4.38 -13.11 0.29
CA GLY A 48 -3.94 -12.60 -1.02
C GLY A 48 -4.71 -11.38 -1.53
N GLN A 49 -5.74 -10.89 -0.82
CA GLN A 49 -6.53 -9.73 -1.25
C GLN A 49 -5.85 -8.41 -0.83
N SER A 50 -5.85 -7.46 -1.77
CA SER A 50 -5.40 -6.08 -1.55
C SER A 50 -6.57 -5.11 -1.37
N VAL A 51 -6.35 -4.07 -0.57
CA VAL A 51 -7.24 -2.91 -0.39
C VAL A 51 -6.45 -1.62 -0.55
N LEU A 52 -7.11 -0.55 -1.01
CA LEU A 52 -6.45 0.69 -1.43
C LEU A 52 -7.00 1.90 -0.70
N LEU A 53 -6.13 2.71 -0.12
CA LEU A 53 -6.43 4.03 0.43
C LEU A 53 -5.89 5.08 -0.53
N THR A 54 -6.62 6.14 -0.86
CA THR A 54 -6.15 7.15 -1.84
C THR A 54 -6.68 8.55 -1.57
N GLU A 55 -5.92 9.57 -1.94
CA GLU A 55 -6.34 10.98 -1.92
C GLU A 55 -7.47 11.24 -2.94
N SER A 56 -7.40 10.59 -4.10
CA SER A 56 -8.43 10.66 -5.14
C SER A 56 -9.77 10.13 -4.61
N SER A 57 -10.87 10.53 -5.25
CA SER A 57 -12.14 9.85 -4.98
C SER A 57 -12.04 8.39 -5.40
N GLU A 58 -12.79 7.51 -4.72
CA GLU A 58 -12.83 6.08 -5.06
C GLU A 58 -13.21 5.87 -6.55
N ALA A 59 -14.15 6.67 -7.07
CA ALA A 59 -14.62 6.56 -8.44
C ALA A 59 -13.53 6.97 -9.45
N ASP A 60 -12.84 8.09 -9.19
CA ASP A 60 -11.80 8.61 -10.08
C ASP A 60 -10.58 7.68 -10.11
N PHE A 61 -10.13 7.22 -8.93
CA PHE A 61 -9.00 6.29 -8.86
C PHE A 61 -9.31 4.97 -9.57
N ARG A 62 -10.52 4.42 -9.37
CA ARG A 62 -10.98 3.21 -10.06
C ARG A 62 -10.99 3.39 -11.57
N ALA A 63 -11.49 4.53 -12.06
CA ALA A 63 -11.52 4.82 -13.48
C ALA A 63 -10.10 4.96 -14.06
N ALA A 64 -9.21 5.69 -13.38
CA ALA A 64 -7.84 5.92 -13.81
C ALA A 64 -7.04 4.61 -13.98
N TRP A 65 -7.29 3.64 -13.11
CA TRP A 65 -6.56 2.36 -13.08
C TRP A 65 -7.31 1.18 -13.69
N SER A 66 -8.53 1.42 -14.22
CA SER A 66 -9.44 0.40 -14.74
C SER A 66 -9.65 -0.77 -13.77
N LEU A 67 -9.83 -0.45 -12.48
CA LEU A 67 -10.00 -1.45 -11.43
C LEU A 67 -11.42 -2.02 -11.45
N SER A 68 -11.55 -3.31 -11.15
CA SER A 68 -12.87 -3.92 -10.96
C SER A 68 -13.56 -3.37 -9.71
N SER A 69 -14.89 -3.52 -9.65
CA SER A 69 -15.67 -3.21 -8.44
C SER A 69 -15.34 -4.12 -7.25
N SER A 70 -14.63 -5.23 -7.47
CA SER A 70 -14.19 -6.12 -6.39
C SER A 70 -12.97 -5.57 -5.63
N VAL A 71 -12.25 -4.60 -6.20
CA VAL A 71 -11.16 -3.91 -5.51
C VAL A 71 -11.77 -2.89 -4.56
N ARG A 72 -11.47 -3.05 -3.27
CA ARG A 72 -11.96 -2.16 -2.21
C ARG A 72 -11.05 -0.95 -2.10
N ILE A 73 -11.66 0.22 -2.14
CA ILE A 73 -10.97 1.50 -2.19
C ILE A 73 -11.63 2.43 -1.17
N ILE A 74 -10.84 3.05 -0.28
CA ILE A 74 -11.27 4.21 0.49
C ILE A 74 -10.60 5.43 -0.17
N GLY A 75 -11.40 6.34 -0.69
CA GLY A 75 -10.93 7.57 -1.34
C GLY A 75 -11.11 8.82 -0.47
N GLY A 76 -10.54 9.93 -0.92
CA GLY A 76 -10.64 11.22 -0.23
C GLY A 76 -9.74 11.35 1.01
N LEU A 77 -8.61 10.63 1.03
CA LEU A 77 -7.62 10.74 2.09
C LEU A 77 -7.10 12.19 2.19
N THR A 78 -7.02 12.70 3.42
CA THR A 78 -6.42 14.01 3.73
C THR A 78 -5.18 13.91 4.62
N THR A 79 -4.92 12.73 5.18
CA THR A 79 -3.67 12.39 5.89
C THR A 79 -2.64 11.98 4.85
N ASN A 80 -2.08 12.99 4.21
CA ASN A 80 -1.23 12.83 3.02
C ASN A 80 0.21 12.57 3.43
N LEU A 81 0.97 11.93 2.56
CA LEU A 81 2.34 11.63 2.86
C LEU A 81 3.35 12.68 2.35
N GLY A 82 4.35 12.90 3.19
CA GLY A 82 5.54 13.68 2.91
C GLY A 82 6.62 12.89 2.15
N ARG A 83 7.70 13.62 1.84
CA ARG A 83 8.88 13.04 1.16
C ARG A 83 9.71 12.16 2.10
N ASN A 84 9.74 12.48 3.38
CA ASN A 84 10.28 11.64 4.46
C ASN A 84 9.12 11.43 5.43
N ASP A 85 8.60 10.21 5.51
CA ASP A 85 7.37 9.96 6.24
C ASP A 85 7.28 8.48 6.67
N GLU A 86 6.16 8.13 7.27
CA GLU A 86 5.80 6.78 7.65
C GLU A 86 4.39 6.41 7.20
N ILE A 87 4.20 5.13 6.93
CA ILE A 87 2.87 4.52 6.82
C ILE A 87 2.70 3.65 8.04
N ASN A 88 1.76 4.01 8.90
CA ASN A 88 1.45 3.26 10.11
C ASN A 88 0.09 2.59 9.97
N LEU A 89 0.05 1.27 10.18
CA LEU A 89 -1.18 0.49 10.22
C LEU A 89 -1.41 0.00 11.64
N PHE A 90 -2.52 0.41 12.24
CA PHE A 90 -2.92 0.00 13.58
C PHE A 90 -4.11 -0.96 13.52
N ASP A 91 -4.08 -2.00 14.35
CA ASP A 91 -5.19 -2.94 14.48
C ASP A 91 -6.34 -2.38 15.33
N ALA A 92 -7.41 -3.17 15.46
CA ALA A 92 -8.62 -2.80 16.18
C ALA A 92 -8.43 -2.48 17.67
N VAL A 93 -7.32 -2.93 18.29
CA VAL A 93 -7.00 -2.63 19.69
C VAL A 93 -5.94 -1.53 19.82
N GLY A 94 -5.53 -0.93 18.69
CA GLY A 94 -4.54 0.15 18.63
C GLY A 94 -3.09 -0.33 18.64
N ALA A 95 -2.82 -1.62 18.43
CA ALA A 95 -1.45 -2.11 18.30
C ALA A 95 -0.92 -1.83 16.88
N LEU A 96 0.36 -1.49 16.76
CA LEU A 96 1.02 -1.30 15.47
C LEU A 96 1.14 -2.65 14.75
N ALA A 97 0.29 -2.85 13.74
CA ALA A 97 0.25 -4.06 12.93
C ALA A 97 1.36 -4.08 11.87
N ASP A 98 1.64 -2.92 11.24
CA ASP A 98 2.77 -2.76 10.33
C ASP A 98 3.24 -1.30 10.24
N ARG A 99 4.48 -1.11 9.78
CA ARG A 99 5.08 0.18 9.49
C ARG A 99 6.04 0.11 8.33
N LEU A 100 5.99 1.14 7.48
CA LEU A 100 7.08 1.50 6.59
C LEU A 100 7.51 2.95 6.83
N THR A 101 8.75 3.14 7.27
CA THR A 101 9.45 4.42 7.33
C THR A 101 10.25 4.57 6.05
N TYR A 102 10.09 5.71 5.36
CA TYR A 102 10.77 5.98 4.10
C TYR A 102 11.23 7.43 4.01
N GLY A 103 12.07 7.70 3.02
CA GLY A 103 12.48 9.06 2.73
C GLY A 103 13.86 9.16 2.12
N ASP A 104 13.92 9.47 0.82
CA ASP A 104 15.15 9.52 0.04
C ASP A 104 16.13 10.61 0.51
N GLN A 105 15.64 11.61 1.26
CA GLN A 105 16.50 12.67 1.80
C GLN A 105 17.32 12.19 3.01
N ASN A 106 16.76 11.26 3.79
CA ASN A 106 17.39 10.75 5.02
C ASN A 106 17.98 9.34 4.83
N LEU A 107 17.50 8.61 3.83
CA LEU A 107 17.91 7.24 3.50
C LEU A 107 18.44 7.21 2.05
N PRO A 108 19.71 7.60 1.83
CA PRO A 108 20.30 7.62 0.50
C PRO A 108 20.20 6.25 -0.19
N GLY A 109 19.81 6.27 -1.46
CA GLY A 109 19.61 5.05 -2.26
C GLY A 109 18.23 4.39 -2.10
N SER A 110 17.38 4.89 -1.19
CA SER A 110 15.97 4.51 -1.18
C SER A 110 15.22 5.13 -2.35
N ILE A 111 14.09 4.49 -2.71
CA ILE A 111 13.24 4.95 -3.79
C ILE A 111 12.56 6.27 -3.44
N ARG A 112 12.21 7.02 -4.50
CA ARG A 112 11.32 8.16 -4.41
C ARG A 112 10.17 7.96 -5.38
N THR A 113 8.96 7.84 -4.85
CA THR A 113 7.73 7.65 -5.61
C THR A 113 7.27 8.99 -6.20
N GLN A 114 7.42 9.12 -7.52
CA GLN A 114 6.94 10.27 -8.28
C GLN A 114 6.49 9.74 -9.64
N THR A 115 5.18 9.79 -9.91
CA THR A 115 4.53 9.18 -11.09
C THR A 115 4.75 7.66 -11.25
N ARG A 116 5.44 7.05 -10.29
CA ARG A 116 5.80 5.64 -10.25
C ARG A 116 5.67 5.15 -8.83
N SER A 117 4.90 4.10 -8.68
CA SER A 117 4.65 3.43 -7.43
C SER A 117 5.93 2.62 -7.04
N GLY A 118 6.39 2.59 -5.80
CA GLY A 118 7.34 1.60 -5.27
C GLY A 118 6.79 0.27 -4.72
N TRP A 119 7.17 -0.90 -5.22
CA TRP A 119 6.74 -2.21 -4.68
C TRP A 119 7.92 -3.00 -4.09
N VAL A 120 7.65 -4.08 -3.35
CA VAL A 120 8.68 -4.91 -2.71
C VAL A 120 8.50 -6.39 -3.04
N MET A 121 9.62 -7.10 -3.21
CA MET A 121 9.62 -8.57 -3.31
C MET A 121 9.19 -9.22 -1.98
N PRO A 122 8.73 -10.49 -1.97
CA PRO A 122 8.28 -11.16 -0.75
C PRO A 122 9.25 -11.10 0.43
N ALA A 123 10.57 -11.06 0.18
CA ALA A 123 11.59 -10.97 1.21
C ALA A 123 11.53 -9.67 2.04
N GLY A 124 11.02 -8.58 1.48
CA GLY A 124 10.91 -7.28 2.16
C GLY A 124 9.53 -6.99 2.76
N VAL A 125 8.56 -7.88 2.57
CA VAL A 125 7.20 -7.71 3.12
C VAL A 125 7.24 -7.73 4.65
N GLY A 126 6.63 -6.72 5.28
CA GLY A 126 6.65 -6.51 6.74
C GLY A 126 8.02 -6.26 7.34
N GLN A 127 9.01 -5.92 6.51
CA GLN A 127 10.26 -5.32 6.96
C GLN A 127 10.09 -3.80 6.90
N ASN A 128 10.42 -3.11 7.99
CA ASN A 128 10.54 -1.67 7.97
C ASN A 128 11.88 -1.25 7.33
N ASN A 129 12.04 -1.53 6.03
CA ASN A 129 13.26 -1.27 5.28
C ASN A 129 12.97 -0.84 3.84
N ILE A 130 12.88 0.47 3.62
CA ILE A 130 12.62 1.07 2.29
C ILE A 130 13.69 0.71 1.24
N LEU A 131 14.91 0.32 1.64
CA LEU A 131 15.97 -0.05 0.68
C LEU A 131 15.68 -1.36 -0.06
N MET A 132 14.70 -2.15 0.40
CA MET A 132 14.25 -3.36 -0.29
C MET A 132 13.20 -3.08 -1.37
N TRP A 133 12.66 -1.87 -1.39
CA TRP A 133 11.60 -1.45 -2.30
C TRP A 133 12.18 -0.96 -3.62
N THR A 134 11.45 -1.16 -4.70
CA THR A 134 11.85 -0.79 -6.06
C THR A 134 10.70 -0.09 -6.79
N LEU A 135 11.01 0.80 -7.72
CA LEU A 135 10.00 1.51 -8.49
C LEU A 135 9.39 0.65 -9.59
N ALA A 136 8.08 0.74 -9.74
CA ALA A 136 7.26 0.16 -10.79
C ALA A 136 7.83 0.48 -12.16
N ALA A 137 8.08 -0.53 -12.97
CA ALA A 137 8.65 -0.41 -14.30
C ALA A 137 7.91 -1.32 -15.28
N SER A 138 7.85 -0.92 -16.55
CA SER A 138 7.23 -1.76 -17.58
C SER A 138 7.92 -3.14 -17.65
N GLY A 139 7.12 -4.20 -17.55
CA GLY A 139 7.61 -5.59 -17.58
C GLY A 139 8.30 -6.05 -16.29
N ASP A 140 8.15 -5.33 -15.19
CA ASP A 140 8.63 -5.79 -13.89
C ASP A 140 7.84 -7.00 -13.35
N ALA A 141 8.38 -7.64 -12.32
CA ALA A 141 7.77 -8.86 -11.77
C ALA A 141 6.46 -8.61 -11.00
N SER A 142 6.13 -7.35 -10.69
CA SER A 142 4.82 -6.99 -10.14
C SER A 142 3.73 -6.84 -11.19
N GLY A 143 4.09 -6.83 -12.48
CA GLY A 143 3.12 -6.63 -13.57
C GLY A 143 2.62 -5.20 -13.62
N SER A 144 3.50 -4.23 -13.35
CA SER A 144 3.18 -2.81 -13.38
C SER A 144 2.60 -2.37 -14.73
N ARG A 145 1.54 -1.57 -14.66
CA ARG A 145 0.83 -0.99 -15.79
C ARG A 145 0.83 0.53 -15.71
N VAL A 146 0.46 1.17 -16.81
CA VAL A 146 0.28 2.62 -16.88
C VAL A 146 -1.20 2.94 -16.73
N SER A 147 -1.51 3.87 -15.85
CA SER A 147 -2.84 4.44 -15.65
C SER A 147 -3.26 5.38 -16.81
N ALA A 148 -4.54 5.78 -16.84
CA ALA A 148 -5.02 6.78 -17.79
C ALA A 148 -4.31 8.15 -17.64
N GLY A 149 -3.83 8.47 -16.43
CA GLY A 149 -3.09 9.70 -16.13
C GLY A 149 -1.58 9.64 -16.41
N GLY A 150 -1.05 8.49 -16.83
CA GLY A 150 0.38 8.31 -17.14
C GLY A 150 1.25 7.82 -15.97
N ASP A 151 0.68 7.64 -14.78
CA ASP A 151 1.39 7.06 -13.64
C ASP A 151 1.58 5.54 -13.81
N SER A 152 2.71 5.01 -13.34
CA SER A 152 3.07 3.58 -13.42
C SER A 152 2.94 2.88 -12.06
N GLY A 153 2.29 1.72 -12.04
CA GLY A 153 2.08 0.93 -10.84
C GLY A 153 1.15 -0.26 -11.06
N ASN A 154 0.84 -0.98 -9.98
CA ASN A 154 0.04 -2.20 -10.02
C ASN A 154 -1.07 -2.22 -8.94
N PRO A 155 -1.86 -1.15 -8.74
CA PRO A 155 -2.84 -1.14 -7.65
C PRO A 155 -3.88 -2.24 -7.82
N GLY A 156 -4.28 -2.79 -6.67
CA GLY A 156 -5.25 -3.88 -6.51
C GLY A 156 -4.65 -5.27 -6.69
N VAL A 157 -3.33 -5.38 -6.93
CA VAL A 157 -2.68 -6.67 -7.22
C VAL A 157 -1.29 -6.70 -6.59
N TYR A 158 -1.07 -7.64 -5.68
CA TYR A 158 0.28 -8.04 -5.30
C TYR A 158 0.62 -9.43 -5.85
N PRO A 159 1.80 -9.64 -6.47
CA PRO A 159 2.20 -10.89 -7.11
C PRO A 159 2.58 -12.00 -6.10
N PHE A 160 1.66 -12.40 -5.21
CA PHE A 160 1.93 -13.47 -4.22
C PHE A 160 2.13 -14.84 -4.85
N SER A 161 1.41 -15.15 -5.93
CA SER A 161 1.35 -16.49 -6.52
C SER A 161 2.53 -16.83 -7.44
N SER A 162 3.37 -15.86 -7.80
CA SER A 162 4.57 -16.10 -8.61
C SER A 162 5.79 -16.52 -7.80
N PHE A 163 5.69 -16.58 -6.46
CA PHE A 163 6.80 -16.94 -5.58
C PHE A 163 6.37 -18.01 -4.56
N PRO A 164 6.93 -19.23 -4.59
CA PRO A 164 6.67 -20.20 -3.54
C PRO A 164 7.21 -19.65 -2.22
N VAL A 165 6.37 -19.61 -1.17
CA VAL A 165 6.81 -19.26 0.19
C VAL A 165 6.95 -20.55 1.00
N PRO A 166 8.16 -21.03 1.30
CA PRO A 166 8.34 -22.13 2.25
C PRO A 166 8.11 -21.63 3.68
N GLY A 167 7.05 -22.10 4.33
CA GLY A 167 6.97 -22.29 5.78
C GLY A 167 7.24 -21.08 6.70
N GLN A 168 6.46 -20.00 6.60
CA GLN A 168 6.47 -18.94 7.63
C GLN A 168 5.05 -18.65 8.14
N GLN A 169 4.94 -18.53 9.46
CA GLN A 169 3.73 -18.30 10.28
C GLN A 169 2.81 -17.16 9.81
N PRO A 170 1.52 -17.16 10.24
CA PRO A 170 0.57 -16.10 9.93
C PRO A 170 1.05 -14.79 10.56
N ARG A 171 1.62 -13.90 9.74
CA ARG A 171 1.79 -12.50 10.10
C ARG A 171 1.05 -11.68 9.05
N ASN A 172 0.02 -10.98 9.49
CA ASN A 172 -0.62 -9.92 8.70
C ASN A 172 0.46 -8.86 8.44
N ARG A 173 0.66 -8.45 7.19
CA ARG A 173 1.70 -7.47 6.80
C ARG A 173 1.17 -6.58 5.70
N ALA A 174 1.31 -5.27 5.86
CA ALA A 174 1.00 -4.25 4.88
C ALA A 174 1.98 -4.30 3.69
N VAL A 175 1.46 -4.05 2.49
CA VAL A 175 2.26 -3.80 1.29
C VAL A 175 1.86 -2.41 0.81
N TRP A 176 2.58 -1.38 1.28
CA TRP A 176 2.38 0.02 0.88
C TRP A 176 2.65 0.28 -0.60
N LEU A 177 2.11 1.40 -1.10
CA LEU A 177 2.59 2.06 -2.30
C LEU A 177 2.09 3.50 -2.42
N SER A 178 2.94 4.54 -2.36
CA SER A 178 2.61 5.94 -2.73
C SER A 178 2.86 6.30 -4.19
#